data_AF-A0A4Q5QE02-F1
#
_entry.id   AF-A0A4Q5QE02-F1
#
_cell.length_a   1.000
_cell.length_b   1.000
_cell.length_c   1.000
_cell.angle_alpha   90.00
_cell.angle_beta   90.00
_cell.angle_gamma   90.00
#
_symmetry.space_group_name_H-M   'P 1'
#
loop_
_entity.id
_entity.type
_entity.pdbx_description
1 polymer ?
#
loop_
_entity_poly.entity_id
_entity_poly.type
_entity_poly.pdbx_seq_one_letter_code
_entity_poly.pdbx_strand_id
1 'polypeptide(L)'
;LGGVVPAMFIGTKSITHGLVDEHAARPDEWSSDMVRLMGDAALPGYTAFDHADAAKAGRLLLAKGPVRIKDVCGKAGLGQTVVRSAAELDAALALEDADDLARCGIVLEENLTDVVTYSVGLVELGGETISYWGSQNLTSDHKGREVYGGSDLSVVRGGFAELTKLDLPDHLAQVIRCAAIFDEAAHAAYPDIILTRRNYDVIEGADAAGVRRIGVLEQSWRVGGASGAEIAAFEAFHAEPDTTQVRCSTVEAYDLVTPPVGATVYYRGEDPVVGTMTKYAVRYA
;
A
#
# COMPACT_ATOMS: atom_id res chain seq x y z
N LEU A 1 -10.73 10.17 -9.44
CA LEU A 1 -9.69 9.95 -8.41
C LEU A 1 -8.65 9.00 -8.98
N GLY A 2 -7.37 9.33 -8.86
CA GLY A 2 -6.28 8.45 -9.29
C GLY A 2 -5.04 9.25 -9.65
N GLY A 3 -4.23 8.71 -10.56
CA GLY A 3 -3.07 9.42 -11.05
C GLY A 3 -2.60 9.02 -12.44
N VAL A 4 -1.72 9.86 -12.98
CA VAL A 4 -0.95 9.64 -14.21
C VAL A 4 0.51 9.53 -13.81
N VAL A 5 1.17 8.48 -14.31
CA VAL A 5 2.59 8.21 -14.06
C VAL A 5 3.32 8.08 -15.40
N PRO A 6 4.60 8.48 -15.49
CA PRO A 6 5.33 8.49 -16.75
C PRO A 6 5.73 7.09 -17.24
N ALA A 7 5.79 6.10 -16.34
CA ALA A 7 6.06 4.70 -16.66
C ALA A 7 5.23 3.76 -15.77
N MET A 8 4.93 2.56 -16.27
CA MET A 8 4.04 1.60 -15.58
C MET A 8 4.53 1.25 -14.16
N PHE A 9 5.81 0.91 -14.00
CA PHE A 9 6.38 0.45 -12.72
C PHE A 9 6.26 1.50 -11.59
N ILE A 10 6.15 2.79 -11.94
CA ILE A 10 6.00 3.89 -10.97
C ILE A 10 4.63 3.80 -10.30
N GLY A 11 3.61 3.37 -11.06
CA GLY A 11 2.26 3.12 -10.56
C GLY A 11 2.12 1.79 -9.82
N THR A 12 3.21 1.07 -9.55
CA THR A 12 3.19 -0.22 -8.85
C THR A 12 4.07 -0.21 -7.61
N LYS A 13 4.27 -1.38 -6.98
CA LYS A 13 5.14 -1.54 -5.81
C LYS A 13 6.64 -1.43 -6.16
N SER A 14 7.01 -1.55 -7.43
CA SER A 14 8.40 -1.52 -7.90
C SER A 14 9.09 -0.18 -7.65
N ILE A 15 8.32 0.90 -7.50
CA ILE A 15 8.85 2.22 -7.15
C ILE A 15 9.48 2.26 -5.74
N THR A 16 9.11 1.33 -4.85
CA THR A 16 9.44 1.41 -3.42
C THR A 16 10.92 1.19 -3.13
N HIS A 17 11.62 0.33 -3.88
CA HIS A 17 12.98 -0.11 -3.50
C HIS A 17 14.05 0.22 -4.53
N GLY A 18 15.30 0.24 -4.07
CA GLY A 18 16.46 0.43 -4.92
C GLY A 18 16.80 -0.81 -5.72
N LEU A 19 17.69 -0.66 -6.70
CA LEU A 19 18.25 -1.81 -7.41
C LEU A 19 19.34 -2.47 -6.55
N VAL A 20 19.69 -3.71 -6.90
CA VAL A 20 20.71 -4.47 -6.16
C VAL A 20 22.11 -3.86 -6.25
N ASP A 21 22.42 -3.18 -7.36
CA ASP A 21 23.63 -2.37 -7.56
C ASP A 21 23.46 -1.40 -8.76
N GLU A 22 24.54 -0.68 -9.10
CA GLU A 22 24.55 0.34 -10.16
C GLU A 22 24.49 -0.20 -11.60
N HIS A 23 24.77 -1.50 -11.80
CA HIS A 23 24.78 -2.19 -13.09
C HIS A 23 23.53 -3.01 -13.34
N ALA A 24 22.63 -3.09 -12.36
CA ALA A 24 21.38 -3.81 -12.46
C ALA A 24 20.48 -3.32 -13.61
N ALA A 25 19.74 -4.25 -14.21
CA ALA A 25 18.77 -3.95 -15.26
C ALA A 25 17.69 -3.00 -14.73
N ARG A 26 17.33 -2.00 -15.54
CA ARG A 26 16.32 -1.00 -15.17
C ARG A 26 15.67 -0.36 -16.40
N PRO A 27 14.41 0.10 -16.30
CA PRO A 27 13.77 0.95 -17.30
C PRO A 27 14.49 2.29 -17.45
N ASP A 28 14.33 2.93 -18.60
CA ASP A 28 14.93 4.24 -18.90
C ASP A 28 14.44 5.33 -17.94
N GLU A 29 13.19 5.24 -17.50
CA GLU A 29 12.58 6.19 -16.57
C GLU A 29 13.02 5.95 -15.11
N TRP A 30 13.86 4.96 -14.82
CA TRP A 30 14.26 4.64 -13.44
C TRP A 30 15.07 5.78 -12.80
N SER A 31 14.55 6.33 -11.70
CA SER A 31 15.24 7.36 -10.92
C SER A 31 15.87 6.79 -9.65
N SER A 32 17.19 6.92 -9.50
CA SER A 32 17.88 6.57 -8.24
C SER A 32 17.56 7.53 -7.09
N ASP A 33 16.96 8.69 -7.37
CA ASP A 33 16.61 9.68 -6.35
C ASP A 33 15.47 9.23 -5.47
N MET A 34 14.52 8.42 -5.98
CA MET A 34 13.38 7.93 -5.20
C MET A 34 13.82 7.29 -3.89
N VAL A 35 14.70 6.29 -3.98
CA VAL A 35 15.15 5.51 -2.82
C VAL A 35 16.12 6.30 -1.95
N ARG A 36 16.95 7.14 -2.57
CA ARG A 36 17.86 8.04 -1.86
C ARG A 36 17.10 9.04 -0.98
N LEU A 37 16.00 9.60 -1.49
CA LEU A 37 15.17 10.57 -0.78
C LEU A 37 14.24 9.89 0.23
N MET A 38 13.73 8.70 -0.09
CA MET A 38 12.87 7.93 0.80
C MET A 38 13.61 7.43 2.04
N GLY A 39 14.91 7.12 1.94
CA GLY A 39 15.73 6.73 3.09
C GLY A 39 15.20 5.45 3.76
N ASP A 40 14.94 5.52 5.07
CA ASP A 40 14.41 4.41 5.87
C ASP A 40 12.89 4.41 5.99
N ALA A 41 12.18 5.18 5.15
CA ALA A 41 10.72 5.21 5.15
C ALA A 41 10.08 3.92 4.57
N ALA A 42 10.84 3.04 3.93
CA ALA A 42 10.43 1.69 3.55
C ALA A 42 11.33 0.63 4.20
N LEU A 43 10.86 -0.62 4.20
CA LEU A 43 11.65 -1.74 4.72
C LEU A 43 12.91 -1.98 3.87
N PRO A 44 13.94 -2.65 4.40
CA PRO A 44 15.05 -3.12 3.58
C PRO A 44 14.56 -4.02 2.45
N GLY A 45 14.87 -3.65 1.21
CA GLY A 45 14.46 -4.40 0.03
C GLY A 45 15.10 -3.90 -1.26
N TYR A 46 14.74 -4.58 -2.34
CA TYR A 46 15.21 -4.32 -3.69
C TYR A 46 14.07 -4.49 -4.70
N THR A 47 14.13 -3.69 -5.75
CA THR A 47 13.40 -3.91 -7.00
C THR A 47 14.36 -4.50 -8.01
N ALA A 48 13.91 -5.50 -8.77
CA ALA A 48 14.66 -6.09 -9.89
C ALA A 48 13.78 -6.15 -11.14
N PHE A 49 14.39 -6.01 -12.31
CA PHE A 49 13.73 -6.07 -13.62
C PHE A 49 14.18 -7.26 -14.47
N ASP A 50 15.04 -8.12 -13.92
CA ASP A 50 15.37 -9.42 -14.51
C ASP A 50 15.58 -10.48 -13.42
N HIS A 51 15.62 -11.75 -13.82
CA HIS A 51 15.81 -12.88 -12.91
C HIS A 51 17.17 -12.88 -12.22
N ALA A 52 18.23 -12.42 -12.88
CA ALA A 52 19.59 -12.49 -12.36
C ALA A 52 19.76 -11.53 -11.17
N ASP A 53 19.29 -10.30 -11.32
CA ASP A 53 19.30 -9.29 -10.29
C ASP A 53 18.32 -9.64 -9.16
N ALA A 54 17.15 -10.19 -9.48
CA ALA A 54 16.20 -10.69 -8.48
C ALA A 54 16.83 -11.81 -7.62
N ALA A 55 17.52 -12.76 -8.26
CA ALA A 55 18.19 -13.86 -7.57
C ALA A 55 19.32 -13.36 -6.67
N LYS A 56 20.10 -12.37 -7.13
CA LYS A 56 21.16 -11.72 -6.37
C LYS A 56 20.60 -10.95 -5.17
N ALA A 57 19.61 -10.10 -5.38
CA ALA A 57 18.93 -9.33 -4.34
C ALA A 57 18.34 -10.23 -3.26
N GLY A 58 17.62 -11.28 -3.67
CA GLY A 58 17.00 -12.22 -2.75
C GLY A 58 18.02 -12.96 -1.88
N ARG A 59 19.18 -13.34 -2.43
CA ARG A 59 20.27 -13.97 -1.65
C ARG A 59 20.87 -13.02 -0.62
N LEU A 60 21.04 -11.73 -0.96
CA LEU A 60 21.52 -10.72 -0.01
C LEU A 60 20.54 -10.52 1.15
N LEU A 61 19.25 -10.52 0.87
CA LEU A 61 18.21 -10.40 1.91
C LEU A 61 18.09 -11.67 2.75
N LEU A 62 18.17 -12.87 2.13
CA LEU A 62 18.13 -14.15 2.83
C LEU A 62 19.24 -14.33 3.86
N ALA A 63 20.38 -13.65 3.69
CA ALA A 63 21.45 -13.63 4.68
C ALA A 63 21.05 -12.93 6.00
N LYS A 64 19.96 -12.13 5.99
CA LYS A 64 19.45 -11.39 7.15
C LYS A 64 18.16 -12.00 7.72
N GLY A 65 17.38 -12.70 6.90
CA GLY A 65 16.13 -13.34 7.33
C GLY A 65 15.24 -13.75 6.17
N PRO A 66 14.00 -14.22 6.45
CA PRO A 66 13.03 -14.55 5.41
C PRO A 66 12.71 -13.36 4.51
N VAL A 67 12.48 -13.63 3.23
CA VAL A 67 12.25 -12.61 2.19
C VAL A 67 10.83 -12.71 1.69
N ARG A 68 10.14 -11.57 1.65
CA ARG A 68 8.85 -11.41 1.00
C ARG A 68 9.07 -10.96 -0.44
N ILE A 69 8.66 -11.80 -1.37
CA ILE A 69 8.62 -11.51 -2.80
C ILE A 69 7.22 -10.98 -3.12
N LYS A 70 7.14 -9.84 -3.81
CA LYS A 70 5.88 -9.28 -4.31
C LYS A 70 5.89 -9.28 -5.83
N ASP A 71 5.01 -10.10 -6.41
CA ASP A 71 4.73 -10.08 -7.84
C ASP A 71 3.89 -8.81 -8.14
N VAL A 72 4.42 -8.01 -9.05
CA VAL A 72 3.91 -6.69 -9.39
C VAL A 72 2.87 -6.77 -10.52
N CYS A 73 3.03 -7.74 -11.42
CA CYS A 73 2.14 -8.00 -12.54
C CYS A 73 1.04 -9.03 -12.17
N GLY A 74 1.18 -9.72 -11.02
CA GLY A 74 0.27 -10.73 -10.51
C GLY A 74 -1.19 -10.30 -10.38
N LYS A 75 -2.09 -11.10 -10.97
CA LYS A 75 -3.55 -10.89 -10.91
C LYS A 75 -4.13 -11.47 -9.61
N ALA A 76 -4.99 -10.69 -8.95
CA ALA A 76 -5.96 -11.16 -7.94
C ALA A 76 -5.42 -11.73 -6.61
N GLY A 77 -4.68 -10.93 -5.84
CA GLY A 77 -4.58 -11.08 -4.38
C GLY A 77 -3.77 -12.28 -3.85
N LEU A 78 -3.05 -12.99 -4.73
CA LEU A 78 -2.11 -14.07 -4.39
C LEU A 78 -0.63 -13.64 -4.54
N GLY A 79 -0.38 -12.36 -4.83
CA GLY A 79 0.89 -11.85 -5.35
C GLY A 79 2.01 -11.62 -4.33
N GLN A 80 2.02 -12.34 -3.20
CA GLN A 80 3.13 -12.26 -2.24
C GLN A 80 3.50 -13.65 -1.71
N THR A 81 4.78 -13.98 -1.77
CA THR A 81 5.33 -15.26 -1.28
C THR A 81 6.49 -15.00 -0.33
N VAL A 82 6.55 -15.76 0.78
CA VAL A 82 7.67 -15.68 1.72
C VAL A 82 8.59 -16.86 1.52
N VAL A 83 9.86 -16.58 1.18
CA VAL A 83 10.92 -17.58 0.99
C VAL A 83 11.93 -17.53 2.13
N ARG A 84 12.44 -18.70 2.52
CA ARG A 84 13.36 -18.89 3.65
C ARG A 84 14.68 -19.52 3.26
N SER A 85 14.84 -19.90 2.00
CA SER A 85 16.06 -20.53 1.50
C SER A 85 16.34 -20.12 0.06
N ALA A 86 17.59 -20.29 -0.37
CA ALA A 86 17.96 -20.04 -1.77
C ALA A 86 17.18 -20.94 -2.74
N ALA A 87 16.88 -22.18 -2.36
CA ALA A 87 16.08 -23.09 -3.17
C ALA A 87 14.63 -22.62 -3.33
N GLU A 88 14.01 -22.12 -2.25
CA GLU A 88 12.66 -21.53 -2.30
C GLU A 88 12.64 -20.25 -3.15
N LEU A 89 13.67 -19.40 -3.02
CA LEU A 89 13.83 -18.21 -3.85
C LEU A 89 13.93 -18.57 -5.34
N ASP A 90 14.80 -19.51 -5.69
CA ASP A 90 14.99 -19.93 -7.09
C ASP A 90 13.72 -20.55 -7.66
N ALA A 91 13.00 -21.34 -6.87
CA ALA A 91 11.72 -21.91 -7.26
C ALA A 91 10.64 -20.83 -7.48
N ALA A 92 10.59 -19.81 -6.63
CA ALA A 92 9.66 -18.69 -6.78
C ALA A 92 9.97 -17.86 -8.03
N LEU A 93 11.23 -17.47 -8.23
CA LEU A 93 11.65 -16.67 -9.38
C LEU A 93 11.47 -17.41 -10.71
N ALA A 94 11.57 -18.74 -10.72
CA ALA A 94 11.34 -19.55 -11.92
C ALA A 94 9.88 -19.50 -12.44
N LEU A 95 8.93 -19.03 -11.63
CA LEU A 95 7.52 -18.86 -12.03
C LEU A 95 7.27 -17.51 -12.71
N GLU A 96 8.20 -16.58 -12.59
CA GLU A 96 8.06 -15.21 -13.10
C GLU A 96 8.38 -15.15 -14.59
N ASP A 97 7.51 -14.48 -15.35
CA ASP A 97 7.71 -14.25 -16.78
C ASP A 97 8.72 -13.12 -17.02
N ALA A 98 9.66 -13.33 -17.94
CA ALA A 98 10.75 -12.38 -18.18
C ALA A 98 10.27 -11.05 -18.77
N ASP A 99 9.24 -11.06 -19.62
CA ASP A 99 8.71 -9.84 -20.22
C ASP A 99 7.90 -9.04 -19.18
N ASP A 100 7.16 -9.74 -18.31
CA ASP A 100 6.48 -9.11 -17.18
C ASP A 100 7.49 -8.53 -16.18
N LEU A 101 8.59 -9.22 -15.84
CA LEU A 101 9.65 -8.67 -14.99
C LEU A 101 10.29 -7.42 -15.60
N ALA A 102 10.64 -7.44 -16.89
CA ALA A 102 11.25 -6.29 -17.54
C ALA A 102 10.34 -5.06 -17.55
N ARG A 103 9.01 -5.26 -17.61
CA ARG A 103 8.02 -4.18 -17.69
C ARG A 103 7.51 -3.69 -16.33
N CYS A 104 7.19 -4.62 -15.44
CA CYS A 104 6.60 -4.36 -14.13
C CYS A 104 7.65 -4.27 -13.01
N GLY A 105 8.74 -5.04 -13.12
CA GLY A 105 9.66 -5.33 -12.02
C GLY A 105 9.09 -6.36 -11.04
N ILE A 106 9.94 -6.79 -10.10
CA ILE A 106 9.59 -7.60 -8.93
C ILE A 106 10.22 -6.99 -7.69
N VAL A 107 9.51 -7.06 -6.57
CA VAL A 107 10.01 -6.54 -5.29
C VAL A 107 10.39 -7.70 -4.38
N LEU A 108 11.60 -7.63 -3.82
CA LEU A 108 12.08 -8.53 -2.77
C LEU A 108 12.41 -7.67 -1.55
N GLU A 109 11.85 -7.99 -0.40
CA GLU A 109 12.08 -7.22 0.82
C GLU A 109 12.07 -8.09 2.07
N GLU A 110 12.52 -7.52 3.18
CA GLU A 110 12.44 -8.14 4.49
C GLU A 110 11.00 -8.55 4.82
N ASN A 111 10.80 -9.81 5.23
CA ASN A 111 9.52 -10.26 5.74
C ASN A 111 9.37 -9.95 7.23
N LEU A 112 8.24 -9.34 7.60
CA LEU A 112 7.87 -9.11 9.00
C LEU A 112 6.83 -10.15 9.48
N THR A 113 6.79 -10.38 10.80
CA THR A 113 5.74 -11.12 11.50
C THR A 113 4.99 -10.22 12.48
N ASP A 114 3.86 -10.70 13.02
CA ASP A 114 3.02 -9.95 13.97
C ASP A 114 2.67 -8.54 13.43
N VAL A 115 2.14 -8.55 12.21
CA VAL A 115 2.00 -7.37 11.38
C VAL A 115 0.67 -6.67 11.60
N VAL A 116 0.72 -5.34 11.58
CA VAL A 116 -0.43 -4.46 11.41
C VAL A 116 -0.17 -3.63 10.16
N THR A 117 -1.19 -3.49 9.32
CA THR A 117 -1.12 -2.60 8.15
C THR A 117 -1.98 -1.39 8.38
N TYR A 118 -1.41 -0.22 8.12
CA TYR A 118 -2.07 1.07 8.18
C TYR A 118 -2.26 1.63 6.78
N SER A 119 -3.37 2.32 6.57
CA SER A 119 -3.62 3.14 5.39
C SER A 119 -3.34 4.59 5.75
N VAL A 120 -2.37 5.21 5.09
CA VAL A 120 -2.10 6.66 5.23
C VAL A 120 -2.23 7.30 3.87
N GLY A 121 -2.98 8.39 3.77
CA GLY A 121 -3.23 8.96 2.46
C GLY A 121 -3.74 10.38 2.44
N LEU A 122 -3.88 10.88 1.22
CA LEU A 122 -4.33 12.22 0.89
C LEU A 122 -5.17 12.14 -0.38
N VAL A 123 -6.32 12.82 -0.37
CA VAL A 123 -7.23 12.91 -1.51
C VAL A 123 -7.59 14.35 -1.79
N GLU A 124 -7.55 14.70 -3.08
CA GLU A 124 -7.97 16.00 -3.61
C GLU A 124 -9.22 15.78 -4.48
N LEU A 125 -10.32 16.41 -4.10
CA LEU A 125 -11.61 16.28 -4.77
C LEU A 125 -12.39 17.59 -4.64
N GLY A 126 -12.90 18.12 -5.75
CA GLY A 126 -13.76 19.30 -5.73
C GLY A 126 -13.09 20.58 -5.21
N GLY A 127 -11.75 20.68 -5.27
CA GLY A 127 -10.99 21.80 -4.69
C GLY A 127 -10.76 21.69 -3.18
N GLU A 128 -11.24 20.61 -2.56
CA GLU A 128 -10.96 20.27 -1.16
C GLU A 128 -9.86 19.22 -1.08
N THR A 129 -9.08 19.27 0.01
CA THR A 129 -8.06 18.29 0.34
C THR A 129 -8.39 17.68 1.70
N ILE A 130 -8.35 16.36 1.77
CA ILE A 130 -8.38 15.61 3.03
C ILE A 130 -7.14 14.73 3.12
N SER A 131 -6.73 14.42 4.33
CA SER A 131 -5.71 13.41 4.60
C SER A 131 -6.16 12.53 5.76
N TYR A 132 -5.64 11.32 5.80
CA TYR A 132 -6.06 10.33 6.78
C TYR A 132 -4.92 9.40 7.18
N TRP A 133 -5.08 8.80 8.35
CA TRP A 133 -4.43 7.57 8.73
C TRP A 133 -5.50 6.60 9.25
N GLY A 134 -5.23 5.29 9.21
CA GLY A 134 -6.18 4.30 9.68
C GLY A 134 -5.62 2.89 9.67
N SER A 135 -6.30 1.96 10.32
CA SER A 135 -5.95 0.53 10.29
C SER A 135 -6.67 -0.18 9.15
N GLN A 136 -5.99 -1.12 8.51
CA GLN A 136 -6.61 -2.08 7.61
C GLN A 136 -7.12 -3.28 8.40
N ASN A 137 -8.32 -3.73 8.04
CA ASN A 137 -8.95 -4.91 8.60
C ASN A 137 -8.85 -6.07 7.62
N LEU A 138 -8.63 -7.27 8.14
CA LEU A 138 -8.71 -8.51 7.36
C LEU A 138 -10.08 -9.17 7.55
N THR A 139 -10.51 -9.90 6.53
CA THR A 139 -11.70 -10.77 6.55
C THR A 139 -11.36 -12.10 5.90
N SER A 140 -12.15 -13.13 6.17
CA SER A 140 -12.06 -14.39 5.44
C SER A 140 -12.84 -14.31 4.13
N ASP A 141 -12.25 -14.81 3.04
CA ASP A 141 -12.98 -15.06 1.79
C ASP A 141 -13.70 -16.42 1.81
N HIS A 142 -14.43 -16.74 0.73
CA HIS A 142 -15.14 -18.03 0.57
C HIS A 142 -14.25 -19.27 0.56
N LYS A 143 -12.92 -19.10 0.46
CA LYS A 143 -11.93 -20.18 0.52
C LYS A 143 -11.23 -20.24 1.89
N GLY A 144 -11.67 -19.43 2.86
CA GLY A 144 -11.08 -19.34 4.20
C GLY A 144 -9.73 -18.64 4.24
N ARG A 145 -9.36 -17.89 3.19
CA ARG A 145 -8.11 -17.12 3.14
C ARG A 145 -8.35 -15.75 3.76
N GLU A 146 -7.37 -15.25 4.51
CA GLU A 146 -7.39 -13.86 4.98
C GLU A 146 -7.12 -12.91 3.81
N VAL A 147 -8.02 -11.96 3.62
CA VAL A 147 -7.99 -10.95 2.55
C VAL A 147 -8.39 -9.59 3.14
N TYR A 148 -8.18 -8.53 2.38
CA TYR A 148 -8.60 -7.19 2.80
C TYR A 148 -10.12 -7.13 3.07
N GLY A 149 -10.49 -6.68 4.26
CA GLY A 149 -11.86 -6.55 4.74
C GLY A 149 -12.31 -5.11 4.95
N GLY A 150 -11.46 -4.13 4.67
CA GLY A 150 -11.78 -2.73 4.87
C GLY A 150 -10.69 -1.91 5.55
N SER A 151 -10.95 -0.62 5.74
CA SER A 151 -10.07 0.28 6.50
C SER A 151 -10.92 1.16 7.41
N ASP A 152 -10.45 1.37 8.63
CA ASP A 152 -11.00 2.34 9.58
C ASP A 152 -10.13 3.59 9.59
N LEU A 153 -10.63 4.69 9.03
CA LEU A 153 -9.87 5.91 8.81
C LEU A 153 -10.23 6.98 9.84
N SER A 154 -9.20 7.64 10.35
CA SER A 154 -9.28 8.96 10.98
C SER A 154 -8.89 10.00 9.95
N VAL A 155 -9.83 10.86 9.57
CA VAL A 155 -9.69 11.78 8.44
C VAL A 155 -9.73 13.21 8.96
N VAL A 156 -8.82 14.05 8.47
CA VAL A 156 -8.76 15.49 8.73
C VAL A 156 -8.82 16.27 7.42
N ARG A 157 -9.22 17.53 7.49
CA ARG A 157 -9.07 18.47 6.38
C ARG A 157 -7.59 18.81 6.18
N GLY A 158 -7.19 19.09 4.94
CA GLY A 158 -5.82 19.46 4.58
C GLY A 158 -4.90 18.26 4.31
N GLY A 159 -3.62 18.55 4.06
CA GLY A 159 -2.62 17.55 3.68
C GLY A 159 -1.89 16.92 4.87
N PHE A 160 -0.80 16.17 4.60
CA PHE A 160 -0.03 15.44 5.62
C PHE A 160 0.41 16.29 6.81
N ALA A 161 0.69 17.58 6.60
CA ALA A 161 1.00 18.52 7.68
C ALA A 161 -0.08 18.58 8.76
N GLU A 162 -1.36 18.43 8.41
CA GLU A 162 -2.46 18.41 9.38
C GLU A 162 -2.51 17.11 10.18
N LEU A 163 -2.17 15.97 9.56
CA LEU A 163 -2.05 14.70 10.28
C LEU A 163 -0.94 14.74 11.33
N THR A 164 0.17 15.44 11.07
CA THR A 164 1.27 15.54 12.04
C THR A 164 0.92 16.36 13.28
N LYS A 165 -0.19 17.11 13.26
CA LYS A 165 -0.66 17.89 14.41
C LYS A 165 -1.54 17.08 15.36
N LEU A 166 -1.95 15.87 14.96
CA LEU A 166 -2.73 14.99 15.82
C LEU A 166 -1.87 14.49 16.98
N ASP A 167 -2.44 14.48 18.18
CA ASP A 167 -1.82 13.88 19.36
C ASP A 167 -1.91 12.34 19.24
N LEU A 168 -0.86 11.74 18.67
CA LEU A 168 -0.79 10.32 18.37
C LEU A 168 0.40 9.67 19.08
N PRO A 169 0.28 8.40 19.49
CA PRO A 169 1.42 7.59 19.90
C PRO A 169 2.57 7.63 18.88
N ASP A 170 3.82 7.57 19.38
CA ASP A 170 5.03 7.71 18.56
C ASP A 170 5.08 6.78 17.34
N HIS A 171 4.57 5.55 17.47
CA HIS A 171 4.55 4.58 16.39
C HIS A 171 3.58 4.99 15.26
N LEU A 172 2.41 5.56 15.58
CA LEU A 172 1.48 6.08 14.57
C LEU A 172 2.02 7.37 13.93
N ALA A 173 2.69 8.21 14.70
CA ALA A 173 3.40 9.36 14.15
C ALA A 173 4.51 8.90 13.17
N GLN A 174 5.21 7.79 13.45
CA GLN A 174 6.17 7.19 12.52
C GLN A 174 5.50 6.66 11.26
N VAL A 175 4.35 5.99 11.39
CA VAL A 175 3.55 5.51 10.24
C VAL A 175 3.21 6.66 9.29
N ILE A 176 2.75 7.79 9.82
CA ILE A 176 2.44 8.99 9.01
C ILE A 176 3.71 9.58 8.39
N ARG A 177 4.82 9.65 9.13
CA ARG A 177 6.11 10.15 8.62
C ARG A 177 6.62 9.32 7.45
N CYS A 178 6.56 7.98 7.54
CA CYS A 178 6.98 7.09 6.46
C CYS A 178 6.20 7.38 5.17
N ALA A 179 4.87 7.51 5.27
CA ALA A 179 4.02 7.82 4.12
C ALA A 179 4.30 9.21 3.53
N ALA A 180 4.48 10.23 4.37
CA ALA A 180 4.78 11.59 3.92
C ALA A 180 6.14 11.67 3.19
N ILE A 181 7.18 11.02 3.75
CA ILE A 181 8.51 10.96 3.12
C ILE A 181 8.44 10.24 1.77
N PHE A 182 7.68 9.14 1.68
CA PHE A 182 7.49 8.44 0.41
C PHE A 182 6.77 9.33 -0.62
N ASP A 183 5.72 10.06 -0.23
CA ASP A 183 5.00 10.97 -1.12
C ASP A 183 5.90 12.07 -1.68
N GLU A 184 6.68 12.72 -0.81
CA GLU A 184 7.63 13.76 -1.18
C GLU A 184 8.73 13.21 -2.10
N ALA A 185 9.28 12.03 -1.76
CA ALA A 185 10.29 11.36 -2.58
C ALA A 185 9.76 11.01 -3.98
N ALA A 186 8.52 10.54 -4.09
CA ALA A 186 7.90 10.20 -5.36
C ALA A 186 7.75 11.45 -6.26
N HIS A 187 7.22 12.56 -5.72
CA HIS A 187 7.08 13.81 -6.48
C HIS A 187 8.43 14.42 -6.87
N ALA A 188 9.45 14.32 -6.00
CA ALA A 188 10.78 14.83 -6.28
C ALA A 188 11.51 13.99 -7.35
N ALA A 189 11.38 12.66 -7.27
CA ALA A 189 12.02 11.74 -8.22
C ALA A 189 11.32 11.71 -9.58
N TYR A 190 10.00 11.97 -9.60
CA TYR A 190 9.16 11.93 -10.80
C TYR A 190 8.27 13.19 -10.88
N PRO A 191 8.81 14.35 -11.32
CA PRO A 191 8.08 15.61 -11.32
C PRO A 191 6.81 15.65 -12.20
N ASP A 192 6.71 14.74 -13.17
CA ASP A 192 5.59 14.67 -14.11
C ASP A 192 4.41 13.81 -13.60
N ILE A 193 4.48 13.25 -12.37
CA ILE A 193 3.34 12.53 -11.79
C ILE A 193 2.21 13.51 -11.47
N ILE A 194 0.97 13.09 -11.73
CA ILE A 194 -0.22 13.85 -11.39
C ILE A 194 -1.10 12.94 -10.54
N LEU A 195 -1.26 13.23 -9.25
CA LEU A 195 -1.95 12.35 -8.30
C LEU A 195 -3.04 13.09 -7.52
N THR A 196 -4.31 12.77 -7.75
CA THR A 196 -5.44 13.33 -6.97
C THR A 196 -5.87 12.42 -5.82
N ARG A 197 -5.38 11.18 -5.78
CA ARG A 197 -5.57 10.24 -4.67
C ARG A 197 -4.25 9.54 -4.41
N ARG A 198 -3.80 9.60 -3.17
CA ARG A 198 -2.52 9.09 -2.71
C ARG A 198 -2.76 8.22 -1.48
N ASN A 199 -2.55 6.92 -1.56
CA ASN A 199 -2.66 6.01 -0.43
C ASN A 199 -1.38 5.19 -0.32
N TYR A 200 -0.85 5.10 0.89
CA TYR A 200 0.33 4.33 1.23
C TYR A 200 -0.06 3.31 2.29
N ASP A 201 0.20 2.05 1.97
CA ASP A 201 0.06 0.97 2.94
C ASP A 201 1.36 0.93 3.73
N VAL A 202 1.29 1.17 5.03
CA VAL A 202 2.44 1.20 5.93
C VAL A 202 2.33 0.01 6.86
N ILE A 203 3.36 -0.83 6.87
CA ILE A 203 3.40 -2.02 7.70
C ILE A 203 4.18 -1.75 8.98
N GLU A 204 3.66 -2.22 10.11
CA GLU A 204 4.37 -2.32 11.37
C GLU A 204 4.46 -3.79 11.78
N GLY A 205 5.66 -4.30 12.05
CA GLY A 205 5.86 -5.72 12.36
C GLY A 205 7.21 -6.00 13.03
N ALA A 206 7.46 -7.25 13.42
CA ALA A 206 8.75 -7.70 13.92
C ALA A 206 9.59 -8.28 12.78
N ASP A 207 10.86 -7.89 12.69
CA ASP A 207 11.83 -8.52 11.77
C ASP A 207 12.33 -9.88 12.30
N ALA A 208 13.22 -10.53 11.55
CA ALA A 208 13.77 -11.84 11.92
C ALA A 208 14.57 -11.83 13.24
N ALA A 209 15.05 -10.66 13.69
CA ALA A 209 15.73 -10.47 14.97
C ALA A 209 14.77 -10.08 16.10
N GLY A 210 13.46 -9.95 15.82
CA GLY A 210 12.44 -9.52 16.77
C GLY A 210 12.38 -8.00 16.96
N VAL A 211 13.08 -7.22 16.14
CA VAL A 211 13.05 -5.74 16.22
C VAL A 211 11.81 -5.23 15.50
N ARG A 212 11.09 -4.30 16.13
CA ARG A 212 9.93 -3.66 15.48
C ARG A 212 10.38 -2.75 14.35
N ARG A 213 9.77 -2.90 13.18
CA ARG A 213 10.00 -2.13 11.97
C ARG A 213 8.70 -1.48 11.54
N ILE A 214 8.81 -0.26 11.01
CA ILE A 214 7.73 0.49 10.37
C ILE A 214 8.24 0.96 9.02
N GLY A 215 7.47 0.76 7.95
CA GLY A 215 7.84 1.26 6.64
C GLY A 215 6.70 1.14 5.64
N VAL A 216 6.77 1.94 4.57
CA VAL A 216 5.85 1.85 3.44
C VAL A 216 6.05 0.49 2.77
N LEU A 217 4.95 -0.24 2.67
CA LEU A 217 4.85 -1.53 1.99
C LEU A 217 4.60 -1.31 0.51
N GLU A 218 3.66 -0.42 0.16
CA GLU A 218 3.30 -0.09 -1.21
C GLU A 218 2.48 1.19 -1.32
N GLN A 219 2.35 1.71 -2.53
CA GLN A 219 1.43 2.79 -2.87
C GLN A 219 0.21 2.28 -3.65
N SER A 220 -0.88 3.04 -3.57
CA SER A 220 -2.08 2.87 -4.39
C SER A 220 -2.64 4.23 -4.82
N TRP A 221 -2.29 4.66 -6.04
CA TRP A 221 -2.74 5.93 -6.64
C TRP A 221 -3.92 5.78 -7.60
N ARG A 222 -4.89 4.94 -7.23
CA ARG A 222 -6.14 4.69 -7.96
C ARG A 222 -7.30 4.54 -7.00
N VAL A 223 -8.54 4.55 -7.47
CA VAL A 223 -9.68 4.14 -6.62
C VAL A 223 -9.44 2.72 -6.10
N GLY A 224 -9.73 2.51 -4.81
CA GLY A 224 -9.43 1.26 -4.12
C GLY A 224 -10.28 1.04 -2.87
N GLY A 225 -9.89 0.05 -2.06
CA GLY A 225 -10.67 -0.42 -0.92
C GLY A 225 -10.86 0.58 0.23
N ALA A 226 -10.15 1.71 0.24
CA ALA A 226 -10.36 2.78 1.22
C ALA A 226 -11.25 3.93 0.68
N SER A 227 -11.56 3.93 -0.62
CA SER A 227 -12.24 5.06 -1.27
C SER A 227 -13.67 5.31 -0.79
N GLY A 228 -14.36 4.29 -0.27
CA GLY A 228 -15.67 4.48 0.34
C GLY A 228 -15.61 5.40 1.58
N ALA A 229 -14.60 5.19 2.43
CA ALA A 229 -14.37 6.00 3.64
C ALA A 229 -13.90 7.42 3.30
N GLU A 230 -13.06 7.56 2.26
CA GLU A 230 -12.63 8.87 1.75
C GLU A 230 -13.83 9.71 1.28
N ILE A 231 -14.74 9.12 0.50
CA ILE A 231 -15.93 9.81 0.01
C ILE A 231 -16.87 10.14 1.18
N ALA A 232 -17.10 9.21 2.10
CA ALA A 232 -17.91 9.46 3.29
C ALA A 232 -17.36 10.62 4.14
N ALA A 233 -16.03 10.79 4.18
CA ALA A 233 -15.41 11.91 4.87
C ALA A 233 -15.64 13.24 4.15
N PHE A 234 -15.52 13.29 2.82
CA PHE A 234 -15.89 14.48 2.04
C PHE A 234 -17.36 14.87 2.23
N GLU A 235 -18.27 13.89 2.17
CA GLU A 235 -19.71 14.14 2.42
C GLU A 235 -19.96 14.71 3.82
N ALA A 236 -19.28 14.16 4.83
CA ALA A 236 -19.36 14.62 6.21
C ALA A 236 -18.87 16.06 6.38
N PHE A 237 -17.70 16.36 5.83
CA PHE A 237 -17.11 17.68 5.84
C PHE A 237 -17.94 18.71 5.05
N HIS A 238 -18.57 18.29 3.96
CA HIS A 238 -19.47 19.16 3.22
C HIS A 238 -20.74 19.47 4.02
N ALA A 239 -21.33 18.48 4.68
CA ALA A 239 -22.53 18.63 5.49
C ALA A 239 -22.30 19.42 6.79
N GLU A 240 -21.10 19.31 7.38
CA GLU A 240 -20.72 19.92 8.65
C GLU A 240 -19.41 20.72 8.50
N PRO A 241 -19.50 22.01 8.08
CA PRO A 241 -18.31 22.81 7.77
C PRO A 241 -17.35 23.02 8.94
N ASP A 242 -17.88 23.08 10.17
CA ASP A 242 -17.09 23.29 11.40
C ASP A 242 -16.40 22.01 11.90
N THR A 243 -16.73 20.85 11.34
CA THR A 243 -16.10 19.57 11.69
C THR A 243 -14.69 19.52 11.10
N THR A 244 -13.70 19.33 11.96
CA THR A 244 -12.26 19.29 11.60
C THR A 244 -11.71 17.88 11.43
N GLN A 245 -12.37 16.88 12.01
CA GLN A 245 -11.97 15.48 11.98
C GLN A 245 -13.20 14.57 11.97
N VAL A 246 -13.14 13.49 11.20
CA VAL A 246 -14.19 12.45 11.15
C VAL A 246 -13.57 11.06 11.21
N ARG A 247 -14.37 10.08 11.63
CA ARG A 247 -14.01 8.67 11.51
C ARG A 247 -14.92 7.98 10.51
N CYS A 248 -14.32 7.37 9.50
CA CYS A 248 -15.03 6.72 8.41
C CYS A 248 -14.41 5.37 8.11
N SER A 249 -15.24 4.38 7.80
CA SER A 249 -14.79 3.06 7.45
C SER A 249 -15.33 2.62 6.11
N THR A 250 -14.51 1.84 5.41
CA THR A 250 -14.95 0.99 4.32
C THR A 250 -14.94 -0.44 4.81
N VAL A 251 -15.95 -1.23 4.48
CA VAL A 251 -16.04 -2.64 4.85
C VAL A 251 -16.30 -3.46 3.59
N GLU A 252 -15.51 -4.52 3.43
CA GLU A 252 -15.68 -5.57 2.43
C GLU A 252 -15.93 -6.90 3.17
N ALA A 253 -17.16 -7.42 3.08
CA ALA A 253 -17.53 -8.69 3.67
C ALA A 253 -17.85 -9.69 2.57
N TYR A 254 -17.19 -10.86 2.57
CA TYR A 254 -17.45 -11.96 1.62
C TYR A 254 -18.69 -12.76 2.03
N ASP A 255 -19.78 -12.06 2.30
CA ASP A 255 -21.11 -12.60 2.59
C ASP A 255 -22.17 -11.50 2.40
N LEU A 256 -23.46 -11.85 2.44
CA LEU A 256 -24.59 -10.93 2.38
C LEU A 256 -24.97 -10.36 3.75
N VAL A 257 -24.08 -9.58 4.35
CA VAL A 257 -24.32 -8.97 5.68
C VAL A 257 -25.31 -7.81 5.62
N THR A 258 -25.97 -7.52 6.74
CA THR A 258 -26.78 -6.30 6.92
C THR A 258 -25.88 -5.18 7.44
N PRO A 259 -25.65 -4.11 6.66
CA PRO A 259 -24.81 -3.00 7.08
C PRO A 259 -25.42 -2.23 8.26
N PRO A 260 -24.61 -1.54 9.08
CA PRO A 260 -25.10 -0.74 10.18
C PRO A 260 -25.98 0.43 9.67
N VAL A 261 -26.83 0.95 10.56
CA VAL A 261 -27.66 2.13 10.25
C VAL A 261 -26.76 3.30 9.86
N GLY A 262 -27.12 4.00 8.78
CA GLY A 262 -26.34 5.12 8.25
C GLY A 262 -25.19 4.74 7.32
N ALA A 263 -24.97 3.44 7.07
CA ALA A 263 -24.01 3.01 6.07
C ALA A 263 -24.53 3.26 4.64
N THR A 264 -23.63 3.72 3.77
CA THR A 264 -23.84 3.79 2.32
C THR A 264 -23.38 2.47 1.70
N VAL A 265 -24.34 1.70 1.20
CA VAL A 265 -24.07 0.41 0.53
C VAL A 265 -23.78 0.67 -0.94
N TYR A 266 -22.58 0.31 -1.41
CA TYR A 266 -22.22 0.44 -2.82
C TYR A 266 -22.23 -0.90 -3.56
N TYR A 267 -22.20 -2.04 -2.85
CA TYR A 267 -22.44 -3.34 -3.45
C TYR A 267 -23.05 -4.33 -2.45
N ARG A 268 -24.04 -5.12 -2.87
CA ARG A 268 -24.56 -6.26 -2.11
C ARG A 268 -25.16 -7.27 -3.08
N GLY A 269 -24.50 -8.41 -3.28
CA GLY A 269 -24.93 -9.40 -4.27
C GLY A 269 -23.91 -10.51 -4.47
N GLU A 270 -24.04 -11.23 -5.58
CA GLU A 270 -23.10 -12.27 -6.01
C GLU A 270 -22.17 -11.72 -7.08
N ASP A 271 -20.89 -11.59 -6.75
CA ASP A 271 -19.84 -11.18 -7.67
C ASP A 271 -19.39 -12.41 -8.49
N PRO A 272 -19.27 -12.30 -9.83
CA PRO A 272 -18.96 -13.45 -10.68
C PRO A 272 -17.56 -14.03 -10.46
N VAL A 273 -16.66 -13.31 -9.79
CA VAL A 273 -15.28 -13.73 -9.52
C VAL A 273 -15.13 -14.19 -8.07
N VAL A 274 -15.67 -13.42 -7.12
CA VAL A 274 -15.46 -13.66 -5.69
C VAL A 274 -16.67 -14.20 -4.95
N GLY A 275 -17.82 -14.41 -5.59
CA GLY A 275 -19.03 -14.94 -4.94
C GLY A 275 -19.80 -13.88 -4.14
N THR A 276 -20.59 -14.30 -3.16
CA THR A 276 -21.42 -13.37 -2.39
C THR A 276 -20.58 -12.35 -1.63
N MET A 277 -20.97 -11.09 -1.72
CA MET A 277 -20.21 -10.00 -1.12
C MET A 277 -21.12 -8.80 -0.80
N THR A 278 -20.80 -8.15 0.31
CA THR A 278 -21.35 -6.84 0.69
C THR A 278 -20.20 -5.87 0.85
N LYS A 279 -20.34 -4.69 0.24
CA LYS A 279 -19.42 -3.60 0.39
C LYS A 279 -20.15 -2.31 0.75
N TYR A 280 -19.70 -1.66 1.81
CA TYR A 280 -20.32 -0.44 2.30
C TYR A 280 -19.30 0.50 2.93
N ALA A 281 -19.65 1.78 3.00
CA ALA A 281 -18.92 2.78 3.75
C ALA A 281 -19.81 3.31 4.89
N VAL A 282 -19.21 3.72 6.00
CA VAL A 282 -19.93 4.27 7.13
C VAL A 282 -19.11 5.36 7.80
N ARG A 283 -19.75 6.47 8.18
CA ARG A 283 -19.20 7.43 9.13
C ARG A 283 -19.65 7.03 10.53
N TYR A 284 -18.73 7.00 11.48
CA TYR A 284 -19.08 6.84 12.89
C TYR A 284 -19.52 8.18 13.49
N ALA A 285 -20.51 8.10 14.38
CA ALA A 285 -21.01 9.23 15.16
C ALA A 285 -19.94 9.78 16.11
#